data_AF-A0A417L0T8-F1
#
_entry.id   AF-A0A417L0T8-F1
#
_cell.length_a   1.000
_cell.length_b   1.000
_cell.length_c   1.000
_cell.angle_alpha   90.00
_cell.angle_beta   90.00
_cell.angle_gamma   90.00
#
_symmetry.space_group_name_H-M   'P 1'
#
loop_
_entity.id
_entity.type
_entity.pdbx_description
1 polymer ?
#
loop_
_entity_poly.entity_id
_entity_poly.type
_entity_poly.pdbx_seq_one_letter_code
_entity_poly.pdbx_strand_id
1 'polypeptide(L)'
;MKKRAEKIWTLLVCILLFANGMVSCDSSDLDKLPQNENPEVAFVNDEVPQRLSLNNARLKRVVPSSFDSVYSGKVYEYNSDGKLARISDCMYNGTEVTDTLEYNIYQYDQEDQLVLTSSFTANKNAPSGFINLQTQVYIYSKEGKLEKSITYYPAISQSEYNLYKYKNNMLDRKEHYGTSGVLESYTTYTYDKVGKLILERYYVANNQLINYIQHSFTDGLNTRSVTFSATGEALRKVINTYDSNYNLIRSESKELVSYSSRSDFTAQYEYE
;
A
#
# COMPACT_ATOMS: atom_id res chain seq x y z
N MET A 1 -34.47 -65.46 18.48
CA MET A 1 -35.74 -65.07 17.83
C MET A 1 -36.22 -63.73 18.39
N LYS A 2 -36.52 -62.75 17.52
CA LYS A 2 -37.21 -61.42 17.70
C LYS A 2 -36.54 -60.39 18.65
N LYS A 3 -35.95 -59.27 18.15
CA LYS A 3 -36.50 -57.95 17.68
C LYS A 3 -37.09 -57.13 18.86
N ARG A 4 -36.90 -55.81 19.07
CA ARG A 4 -36.46 -54.63 18.27
C ARG A 4 -36.40 -53.37 19.19
N ALA A 5 -35.50 -52.41 18.89
CA ALA A 5 -35.61 -50.91 18.88
C ALA A 5 -35.96 -50.15 20.21
N GLU A 6 -35.54 -48.91 20.55
CA GLU A 6 -35.19 -47.66 19.84
C GLU A 6 -34.35 -46.65 20.71
N LYS A 7 -33.60 -45.75 20.02
CA LYS A 7 -33.33 -44.27 20.21
C LYS A 7 -32.93 -43.70 21.59
N ILE A 8 -31.77 -43.05 21.76
CA ILE A 8 -31.33 -41.68 21.32
C ILE A 8 -32.21 -40.54 21.88
N TRP A 9 -31.75 -39.86 22.94
CA TRP A 9 -31.75 -38.39 23.07
C TRP A 9 -30.99 -37.95 24.33
N THR A 10 -29.83 -37.30 24.16
CA THR A 10 -29.09 -36.57 25.19
C THR A 10 -29.12 -35.10 24.77
N LEU A 11 -29.84 -34.25 25.51
CA LEU A 11 -29.92 -32.80 25.27
C LEU A 11 -29.95 -32.07 26.62
N LEU A 12 -29.20 -30.95 26.68
CA LEU A 12 -29.07 -29.98 27.78
C LEU A 12 -28.34 -30.54 29.02
N VAL A 13 -27.22 -29.98 29.53
CA VAL A 13 -26.90 -28.60 29.88
C VAL A 13 -25.37 -28.52 29.95
N CYS A 14 -24.69 -27.65 29.19
CA CYS A 14 -23.90 -26.53 29.72
C CYS A 14 -23.30 -25.78 28.52
N ILE A 15 -24.12 -24.91 27.92
CA ILE A 15 -23.66 -23.76 27.16
C ILE A 15 -23.24 -22.73 28.20
N LEU A 16 -21.96 -22.38 28.24
CA LEU A 16 -21.38 -21.08 28.65
C LEU A 16 -19.91 -21.29 29.00
N LEU A 17 -19.04 -21.21 27.99
CA LEU A 17 -17.63 -20.77 28.09
C LEU A 17 -17.12 -20.52 26.66
N PHE A 18 -17.88 -19.75 25.88
CA PHE A 18 -17.39 -19.05 24.69
C PHE A 18 -17.26 -17.58 25.05
N ALA A 19 -16.08 -17.15 25.48
CA ALA A 19 -15.61 -15.77 25.43
C ALA A 19 -14.24 -15.69 26.13
N ASN A 20 -13.19 -16.15 25.47
CA ASN A 20 -11.83 -15.70 25.77
C ASN A 20 -11.03 -15.78 24.47
N GLY A 21 -10.79 -14.62 23.88
CA GLY A 21 -10.07 -14.51 22.61
C GLY A 21 -10.56 -13.42 21.66
N MET A 22 -11.40 -12.48 22.10
CA MET A 22 -11.40 -11.16 21.43
C MET A 22 -10.10 -10.47 21.83
N VAL A 23 -9.06 -10.62 21.02
CA VAL A 23 -7.92 -9.71 21.08
C VAL A 23 -8.46 -8.36 20.65
N SER A 24 -8.76 -7.53 21.65
CA SER A 24 -8.90 -6.08 21.49
C SER A 24 -7.67 -5.60 20.72
N CYS A 25 -7.83 -5.14 19.47
CA CYS A 25 -6.80 -4.36 18.80
C CYS A 25 -6.86 -2.96 19.42
N ASP A 26 -6.12 -2.86 20.51
CA ASP A 26 -6.02 -1.70 21.38
C ASP A 26 -4.99 -0.73 20.80
N SER A 27 -5.24 0.57 20.89
CA SER A 27 -4.26 1.63 20.60
C SER A 27 -2.96 1.48 21.41
N SER A 28 -2.92 0.55 22.35
CA SER A 28 -1.77 0.02 23.11
C SER A 28 -0.43 -0.07 22.37
N ASP A 29 -0.42 -0.29 21.06
CA ASP A 29 0.82 -0.36 20.29
C ASP A 29 1.37 1.03 19.89
N LEU A 30 0.49 2.04 19.83
CA LEU A 30 0.88 3.45 19.77
C LEU A 30 1.43 3.91 21.12
N ASP A 31 0.89 3.39 22.23
CA ASP A 31 1.35 3.74 23.59
C ASP A 31 2.78 3.28 23.90
N LYS A 32 3.32 2.34 23.10
CA LYS A 32 4.72 1.88 23.18
C LYS A 32 5.69 2.74 22.37
N LEU A 33 5.19 3.63 21.51
CA LEU A 33 6.02 4.54 20.72
C LEU A 33 6.31 5.82 21.52
N PRO A 34 7.40 6.53 21.19
CA PRO A 34 7.64 7.86 21.75
C PRO A 34 6.43 8.76 21.48
N GLN A 35 5.86 9.35 22.53
CA GLN A 35 4.79 10.32 22.39
C GLN A 35 5.34 11.63 21.83
N ASN A 36 4.64 12.20 20.85
CA ASN A 36 4.97 13.49 20.26
C ASN A 36 3.87 14.50 20.60
N GLU A 37 4.22 15.52 21.38
CA GLU A 37 3.28 16.55 21.84
C GLU A 37 3.02 17.65 20.79
N ASN A 38 3.72 17.62 19.64
CA ASN A 38 3.50 18.61 18.60
C ASN A 38 2.10 18.40 17.96
N PRO A 39 1.18 19.37 18.08
CA PRO A 39 -0.18 19.23 17.57
C PRO A 39 -0.23 19.04 16.05
N GLU A 40 0.79 19.48 15.31
CA GLU A 40 0.85 19.29 13.86
C GLU A 40 1.00 17.83 13.42
N VAL A 41 1.52 16.97 14.30
CA VAL A 41 1.77 15.54 14.04
C VAL A 41 0.98 14.63 14.98
N ALA A 42 0.05 15.20 15.76
CA ALA A 42 -0.85 14.44 16.61
C ALA A 42 -1.65 13.42 15.80
N PHE A 43 -1.67 12.18 16.29
CA PHE A 43 -2.46 11.10 15.73
C PHE A 43 -3.96 11.39 15.94
N VAL A 44 -4.74 11.28 14.87
CA VAL A 44 -6.19 11.43 14.90
C VAL A 44 -6.81 10.24 14.22
N ASN A 45 -7.74 9.55 14.87
CA ASN A 45 -8.43 8.42 14.29
C ASN A 45 -9.88 8.38 14.81
N ASP A 46 -10.83 8.37 13.88
CA ASP A 46 -12.24 8.14 14.19
C ASP A 46 -12.57 6.63 14.30
N GLU A 47 -13.84 6.29 14.54
CA GLU A 47 -14.33 4.90 14.53
C GLU A 47 -15.04 4.52 13.22
N VAL A 48 -14.99 5.38 12.20
CA VAL A 48 -15.59 5.09 10.89
C VAL A 48 -14.70 4.06 10.18
N PRO A 49 -15.25 2.95 9.65
CA PRO A 49 -14.48 1.98 8.86
C PRO A 49 -13.75 2.65 7.70
N GLN A 50 -12.64 2.06 7.26
CA GLN A 50 -11.85 2.63 6.17
C GLN A 50 -12.72 2.83 4.91
N ARG A 51 -12.83 4.07 4.46
CA ARG A 51 -13.37 4.39 3.14
C ARG A 51 -12.23 4.23 2.14
N LEU A 52 -12.42 3.33 1.21
CA LEU A 52 -11.61 3.31 0.00
C LEU A 52 -12.18 4.37 -0.94
N SER A 53 -11.31 5.11 -1.62
CA SER A 53 -11.69 5.94 -2.76
C SER A 53 -12.63 5.11 -3.63
N LEU A 54 -13.83 5.60 -3.93
CA LEU A 54 -14.83 4.82 -4.66
C LEU A 54 -14.18 4.34 -5.96
N ASN A 55 -14.03 3.01 -6.10
CA ASN A 55 -13.26 2.31 -7.15
C ASN A 55 -13.71 2.58 -8.60
N ASN A 56 -14.62 3.52 -8.84
CA ASN A 56 -15.16 3.82 -10.14
C ASN A 56 -14.57 5.09 -10.77
N ALA A 57 -13.88 5.95 -10.00
CA ALA A 57 -13.22 7.10 -10.57
C ALA A 57 -11.90 6.67 -11.23
N ARG A 58 -11.87 6.73 -12.56
CA ARG A 58 -10.66 6.44 -13.33
C ARG A 58 -9.76 7.65 -13.25
N LEU A 59 -8.61 7.48 -12.61
CA LEU A 59 -7.60 8.53 -12.54
C LEU A 59 -7.11 8.76 -13.96
N LYS A 60 -7.19 10.01 -14.43
CA LYS A 60 -6.78 10.41 -15.76
C LYS A 60 -5.30 10.80 -15.77
N ARG A 61 -4.91 11.67 -14.83
CA ARG A 61 -3.53 12.14 -14.69
C ARG A 61 -3.23 12.64 -13.28
N VAL A 62 -1.94 12.63 -12.95
CA VAL A 62 -1.39 13.32 -11.78
C VAL A 62 -0.52 14.47 -12.26
N VAL A 63 -0.78 15.66 -11.73
CA VAL A 63 -0.09 16.88 -12.11
C VAL A 63 0.51 17.58 -10.88
N PRO A 64 1.68 18.24 -11.00
CA PRO A 64 2.20 19.16 -9.95
C PRO A 64 1.24 20.33 -9.62
N SER A 65 1.61 21.26 -8.73
CA SER A 65 0.73 22.38 -8.32
C SER A 65 0.79 23.64 -9.20
N SER A 66 1.80 23.79 -10.07
CA SER A 66 1.97 24.95 -10.97
C SER A 66 2.72 24.56 -12.24
N PHE A 67 2.26 25.00 -13.42
CA PHE A 67 2.96 24.80 -14.70
C PHE A 67 2.81 26.03 -15.60
N ASP A 68 3.93 26.73 -15.82
CA ASP A 68 4.11 27.66 -16.96
C ASP A 68 5.04 27.06 -18.04
N SER A 69 5.51 25.81 -17.85
CA SER A 69 6.50 25.15 -18.71
C SER A 69 6.50 23.63 -18.58
N VAL A 70 7.40 22.99 -19.33
CA VAL A 70 7.62 21.53 -19.39
C VAL A 70 7.67 20.88 -18.00
N TYR A 71 6.88 19.81 -17.80
CA TYR A 71 6.83 19.06 -16.53
C TYR A 71 6.72 17.55 -16.79
N SER A 72 6.99 16.72 -15.77
CA SER A 72 6.72 15.28 -15.82
C SER A 72 5.41 14.94 -15.10
N GLY A 73 4.63 14.04 -15.67
CA GLY A 73 3.35 13.60 -15.11
C GLY A 73 3.02 12.18 -15.53
N LYS A 74 2.05 11.58 -14.84
CA LYS A 74 1.61 10.21 -15.11
C LYS A 74 0.31 10.19 -15.93
N VAL A 75 0.29 9.36 -16.97
CA VAL A 75 -0.93 8.98 -17.71
C VAL A 75 -1.34 7.59 -17.27
N TYR A 76 -2.64 7.40 -17.07
CA TYR A 76 -3.24 6.13 -16.67
C TYR A 76 -4.16 5.66 -17.80
N GLU A 77 -4.00 4.41 -18.20
CA GLU A 77 -4.81 3.79 -19.25
C GLU A 77 -5.43 2.51 -18.75
N TYR A 78 -6.67 2.27 -19.15
CA TYR A 78 -7.49 1.16 -18.70
C TYR A 78 -7.84 0.23 -19.86
N ASN A 79 -7.93 -1.07 -19.59
CA ASN A 79 -8.40 -2.05 -20.57
C ASN A 79 -9.93 -1.94 -20.79
N SER A 80 -10.48 -2.76 -21.69
CA SER A 80 -11.92 -2.78 -22.00
C SER A 80 -12.80 -3.07 -20.78
N ASP A 81 -12.27 -3.81 -19.81
CA ASP A 81 -12.97 -4.18 -18.57
C ASP A 81 -12.83 -3.10 -17.49
N GLY A 82 -12.14 -2.00 -17.78
CA GLY A 82 -11.93 -0.87 -16.88
C GLY A 82 -10.82 -1.05 -15.85
N LYS A 83 -9.97 -2.09 -15.97
CA LYS A 83 -8.80 -2.29 -15.11
C LYS A 83 -7.60 -1.53 -15.62
N LEU A 84 -6.75 -1.05 -14.71
CA LEU A 84 -5.52 -0.34 -15.05
C LEU A 84 -4.63 -1.25 -15.93
N ALA A 85 -4.36 -0.84 -17.16
CA ALA A 85 -3.56 -1.61 -18.12
C ALA A 85 -2.15 -1.04 -18.24
N ARG A 86 -2.00 0.29 -18.18
CA ARG A 86 -0.72 0.97 -18.31
C ARG A 86 -0.65 2.23 -17.46
N ILE A 87 0.52 2.48 -16.87
CA ILE A 87 0.90 3.80 -16.37
C ILE A 87 2.13 4.26 -17.14
N SER A 88 2.07 5.45 -17.72
CA SER A 88 3.20 6.06 -18.44
C SER A 88 3.68 7.31 -17.72
N ASP A 89 4.97 7.39 -17.42
CA ASP A 89 5.66 8.61 -17.00
C ASP A 89 6.05 9.41 -18.23
N CYS A 90 5.37 10.54 -18.40
CA CYS A 90 5.43 11.36 -19.60
C CYS A 90 6.03 12.73 -19.30
N MET A 91 6.72 13.28 -20.29
CA MET A 91 7.01 14.71 -20.35
C MET A 91 5.84 15.43 -21.01
N TYR A 92 5.45 16.55 -20.43
CA TYR A 92 4.39 17.40 -20.92
C TYR A 92 4.94 18.77 -21.33
N ASN A 93 4.35 19.38 -22.34
CA ASN A 93 4.44 20.81 -22.61
C ASN A 93 3.01 21.38 -22.63
N GLY A 94 2.63 22.10 -21.56
CA GLY A 94 1.23 22.43 -21.33
C GLY A 94 0.40 21.15 -21.15
N THR A 95 -0.58 20.92 -22.02
CA THR A 95 -1.45 19.73 -21.96
C THR A 95 -0.99 18.58 -22.87
N GLU A 96 0.02 18.80 -23.71
CA GLU A 96 0.46 17.82 -24.69
C GLU A 96 1.60 16.95 -24.14
N VAL A 97 1.49 15.64 -24.33
CA VAL A 97 2.58 14.70 -24.05
C VAL A 97 3.61 14.79 -25.16
N THR A 98 4.86 15.12 -24.82
CA THR A 98 5.96 15.27 -25.78
C THR A 98 6.91 14.08 -25.80
N ASP A 99 7.01 13.34 -24.69
CA ASP A 99 7.88 12.16 -24.59
C ASP A 99 7.37 11.20 -23.49
N THR A 100 7.80 9.94 -23.54
CA THR A 100 7.54 8.93 -22.51
C THR A 100 8.86 8.40 -21.97
N LEU A 101 9.13 8.63 -20.69
CA LEU A 101 10.38 8.29 -20.03
C LEU A 101 10.39 6.84 -19.53
N GLU A 102 9.25 6.41 -19.00
CA GLU A 102 9.04 5.07 -18.46
C GLU A 102 7.56 4.70 -18.65
N TYR A 103 7.27 3.41 -18.78
CA TYR A 103 5.91 2.93 -18.58
C TYR A 103 5.89 1.55 -17.90
N ASN A 104 4.79 1.30 -17.21
CA ASN A 104 4.48 0.04 -16.53
C ASN A 104 3.27 -0.61 -17.21
N ILE A 105 3.37 -1.88 -17.57
CA ILE A 105 2.25 -2.69 -18.07
C ILE A 105 1.74 -3.59 -16.95
N TYR A 106 0.43 -3.68 -16.78
CA TYR A 106 -0.26 -4.47 -15.76
C TYR A 106 -1.04 -5.60 -16.43
N GLN A 107 -0.87 -6.83 -15.94
CA GLN A 107 -1.56 -8.02 -16.45
C GLN A 107 -2.29 -8.74 -15.33
N TYR A 108 -3.49 -9.21 -15.65
CA TYR A 108 -4.39 -9.86 -14.71
C TYR A 108 -4.68 -11.29 -15.15
N ASP A 109 -4.95 -12.17 -14.20
CA ASP A 109 -5.44 -13.51 -14.48
C ASP A 109 -6.96 -13.55 -14.71
N GLN A 110 -7.52 -14.75 -14.83
CA GLN A 110 -8.95 -14.98 -15.04
C GLN A 110 -9.80 -14.70 -13.79
N GLU A 111 -9.19 -14.57 -12.61
CA GLU A 111 -9.84 -14.20 -11.35
C GLU A 111 -9.69 -12.69 -11.06
N ASP A 112 -9.26 -11.92 -12.07
CA ASP A 112 -9.05 -10.48 -12.00
C ASP A 112 -7.93 -10.04 -11.03
N GLN A 113 -7.01 -10.93 -10.67
CA GLN A 113 -5.89 -10.65 -9.79
C GLN A 113 -4.70 -10.13 -10.61
N LEU A 114 -4.00 -9.09 -10.12
CA LEU A 114 -2.79 -8.58 -10.76
C LEU A 114 -1.67 -9.61 -10.63
N VAL A 115 -1.24 -10.22 -11.73
CA VAL A 115 -0.22 -11.30 -11.72
C VAL A 115 1.13 -10.87 -12.27
N LEU A 116 1.18 -9.80 -13.06
CA LEU A 116 2.41 -9.27 -13.62
C LEU A 116 2.41 -7.75 -13.70
N THR A 117 3.53 -7.13 -13.34
CA THR A 117 3.87 -5.76 -13.72
C THR A 117 5.20 -5.77 -14.46
N SER A 118 5.29 -5.12 -15.62
CA SER A 118 6.55 -4.98 -16.37
C SER A 118 6.89 -3.51 -16.56
N SER A 119 8.10 -3.11 -16.15
CA SER A 119 8.58 -1.73 -16.16
C SER A 119 9.61 -1.53 -17.29
N PHE A 120 9.31 -0.59 -18.16
CA PHE A 120 10.09 -0.29 -19.35
C PHE A 120 10.58 1.15 -19.30
N THR A 121 11.89 1.34 -19.47
CA THR A 121 12.51 2.66 -19.45
C THR A 121 13.02 3.02 -20.84
N ALA A 122 12.84 4.28 -21.24
CA ALA A 122 13.32 4.79 -22.51
C ALA A 122 14.82 4.55 -22.67
N ASN A 123 15.20 3.92 -23.78
CA ASN A 123 16.58 3.61 -24.11
C ASN A 123 16.76 3.63 -25.62
N LYS A 124 17.45 4.65 -26.12
CA LYS A 124 17.71 4.85 -27.56
C LYS A 124 18.53 3.73 -28.20
N ASN A 125 19.22 2.92 -27.41
CA ASN A 125 20.01 1.79 -27.89
C ASN A 125 19.20 0.49 -27.95
N ALA A 126 17.98 0.46 -27.41
CA ALA A 126 17.09 -0.69 -27.51
C ALA A 126 16.31 -0.64 -28.84
N PRO A 127 16.09 -1.77 -29.54
CA PRO A 127 15.37 -1.78 -30.83
C PRO A 127 13.95 -1.21 -30.77
N SER A 128 13.25 -1.38 -29.65
CA SER A 128 11.91 -0.83 -29.40
C SER A 128 11.92 0.62 -28.88
N GLY A 129 13.10 1.21 -28.63
CA GLY A 129 13.25 2.46 -27.91
C GLY A 129 13.10 2.34 -26.39
N PHE A 130 12.83 1.13 -25.87
CA PHE A 130 12.63 0.87 -24.44
C PHE A 130 13.31 -0.43 -24.00
N ILE A 131 13.85 -0.44 -22.79
CA ILE A 131 14.42 -1.64 -22.16
C ILE A 131 13.58 -2.03 -20.94
N ASN A 132 13.30 -3.32 -20.79
CA ASN A 132 12.67 -3.86 -19.59
C ASN A 132 13.73 -3.94 -18.47
N LEU A 133 13.61 -3.07 -17.46
CA LEU A 133 14.52 -3.05 -16.31
C LEU A 133 14.01 -3.93 -15.17
N GLN A 134 12.70 -4.07 -15.06
CA GLN A 134 12.07 -4.74 -13.93
C GLN A 134 10.79 -5.46 -14.37
N THR A 135 10.59 -6.68 -13.86
CA THR A 135 9.32 -7.39 -14.00
C THR A 135 8.95 -8.01 -12.67
N GLN A 136 7.78 -7.66 -12.15
CA GLN A 136 7.25 -8.15 -10.89
C GLN A 136 6.16 -9.20 -11.13
N VAL A 137 6.32 -10.38 -10.54
CA VAL A 137 5.33 -11.47 -10.56
C VAL A 137 4.67 -11.56 -9.20
N TYR A 138 3.35 -11.71 -9.17
CA TYR A 138 2.56 -11.82 -7.94
C TYR A 138 1.95 -13.21 -7.84
N ILE A 139 2.03 -13.80 -6.65
CA ILE A 139 1.58 -15.17 -6.36
C ILE A 139 0.62 -15.10 -5.17
N TYR A 140 -0.58 -15.62 -5.39
CA TYR A 140 -1.68 -15.58 -4.42
C TYR A 140 -1.98 -16.97 -3.85
N SER A 141 -2.52 -17.00 -2.63
CA SER A 141 -3.09 -18.19 -2.02
C SER A 141 -4.39 -18.58 -2.73
N LYS A 142 -4.91 -19.77 -2.42
CA LYS A 142 -6.22 -20.23 -2.93
C LYS A 142 -7.39 -19.33 -2.50
N GLU A 143 -7.22 -18.60 -1.40
CA GLU A 143 -8.18 -17.65 -0.87
C GLU A 143 -7.99 -16.23 -1.44
N GLY A 144 -7.11 -16.06 -2.45
CA GLY A 144 -6.87 -14.79 -3.14
C GLY A 144 -5.98 -13.81 -2.37
N LYS A 145 -5.24 -14.26 -1.34
CA LYS A 145 -4.30 -13.39 -0.61
C LYS A 145 -2.93 -13.40 -1.27
N LEU A 146 -2.34 -12.23 -1.53
CA LEU A 146 -0.98 -12.14 -2.05
C LEU A 146 -0.01 -12.78 -1.05
N GLU A 147 0.68 -13.87 -1.40
CA GLU A 147 1.64 -14.56 -0.51
C GLU A 147 3.09 -14.20 -0.85
N LYS A 148 3.37 -13.94 -2.12
CA LYS A 148 4.72 -13.66 -2.60
C LYS A 148 4.69 -12.73 -3.81
N SER A 149 5.65 -11.81 -3.86
CA SER A 149 5.94 -11.02 -5.07
C SER A 149 7.42 -11.18 -5.40
N ILE A 150 7.75 -11.52 -6.64
CA ILE A 150 9.14 -11.66 -7.10
C ILE A 150 9.45 -10.53 -8.06
N THR A 151 10.52 -9.80 -7.81
CA THR A 151 11.03 -8.78 -8.72
C THR A 151 12.21 -9.38 -9.48
N TYR A 152 12.08 -9.49 -10.79
CA TYR A 152 13.15 -9.85 -11.71
C TYR A 152 13.77 -8.60 -12.31
N TYR A 153 15.10 -8.59 -12.44
CA TYR A 153 15.88 -7.56 -13.12
C TYR A 153 16.54 -8.17 -14.36
N PRO A 154 15.84 -8.22 -15.52
CA PRO A 154 16.29 -8.98 -16.69
C PRO A 154 17.66 -8.52 -17.22
N ALA A 155 17.96 -7.23 -17.13
CA ALA A 155 19.21 -6.65 -17.61
C ALA A 155 20.46 -7.18 -16.88
N ILE A 156 20.31 -7.65 -15.63
CA ILE A 156 21.42 -8.16 -14.81
C ILE A 156 21.20 -9.60 -14.34
N SER A 157 20.13 -10.27 -14.79
CA SER A 157 19.79 -11.64 -14.43
C SER A 157 19.73 -11.90 -12.91
N GLN A 158 19.20 -10.93 -12.16
CA GLN A 158 19.01 -11.04 -10.70
C GLN A 158 17.53 -10.97 -10.35
N SER A 159 17.21 -11.44 -9.14
CA SER A 159 15.87 -11.34 -8.59
C SER A 159 15.89 -11.19 -7.09
N GLU A 160 14.92 -10.48 -6.55
CA GLU A 160 14.61 -10.36 -5.14
C GLU A 160 13.13 -10.71 -4.93
N TYR A 161 12.69 -10.90 -3.69
CA TYR A 161 11.27 -11.18 -3.45
C TYR A 161 10.78 -10.66 -2.11
N ASN A 162 9.47 -10.48 -2.04
CA ASN A 162 8.78 -10.22 -0.79
C ASN A 162 7.88 -11.41 -0.42
N LEU A 163 7.77 -11.69 0.88
CA LEU A 163 6.76 -12.59 1.44
C LEU A 163 5.74 -11.80 2.26
N TYR A 164 4.48 -12.17 2.16
CA TYR A 164 3.36 -11.49 2.81
C TYR A 164 2.71 -12.47 3.78
N LYS A 165 2.71 -12.12 5.06
CA LYS A 165 2.22 -12.95 6.16
C LYS A 165 1.00 -12.29 6.79
N TYR A 166 -0.04 -13.09 7.02
CA TYR A 166 -1.34 -12.60 7.48
C TYR A 166 -1.66 -13.17 8.86
N LYS A 167 -2.34 -12.35 9.67
CA LYS A 167 -2.92 -12.73 10.96
C LYS A 167 -4.34 -12.20 11.02
N ASN A 168 -5.30 -13.03 11.42
CA ASN A 168 -6.72 -12.65 11.47
C ASN A 168 -7.23 -12.03 10.16
N ASN A 169 -6.81 -12.59 9.02
CA ASN A 169 -7.11 -12.09 7.67
C ASN A 169 -6.54 -10.71 7.28
N MET A 170 -5.75 -10.06 8.15
CA MET A 170 -5.06 -8.79 7.86
C MET A 170 -3.58 -9.05 7.58
N LEU A 171 -2.97 -8.26 6.68
CA LEU A 171 -1.53 -8.32 6.43
C LEU A 171 -0.81 -7.92 7.72
N ASP A 172 -0.08 -8.84 8.34
CA ASP A 172 0.63 -8.64 9.61
C ASP A 172 2.09 -8.24 9.36
N ARG A 173 2.71 -8.88 8.37
CA ARG A 173 4.13 -8.68 8.07
C ARG A 173 4.44 -8.84 6.58
N LYS A 174 5.30 -7.95 6.06
CA LYS A 174 5.92 -8.05 4.75
C LYS A 174 7.43 -8.21 4.93
N GLU A 175 8.02 -9.26 4.41
CA GLU A 175 9.46 -9.53 4.48
C GLU A 175 10.10 -9.31 3.13
N HIS A 176 11.27 -8.66 3.09
CA HIS A 176 12.04 -8.43 1.88
C HIS A 176 13.34 -9.25 1.89
N TYR A 177 13.52 -10.03 0.84
CA TYR A 177 14.69 -10.87 0.61
C TYR A 177 15.42 -10.39 -0.63
N GLY A 178 16.66 -9.97 -0.45
CA GLY A 178 17.50 -9.50 -1.56
C GLY A 178 17.97 -10.62 -2.47
N THR A 179 18.90 -10.30 -3.37
CA THR A 179 19.35 -11.19 -4.45
C THR A 179 20.14 -12.41 -3.98
N SER A 180 20.66 -12.38 -2.75
CA SER A 180 21.28 -13.52 -2.07
C SER A 180 20.27 -14.51 -1.46
N GLY A 181 18.98 -14.17 -1.45
CA GLY A 181 17.93 -14.95 -0.80
C GLY A 181 17.91 -14.81 0.74
N VAL A 182 18.68 -13.88 1.30
CA VAL A 182 18.71 -13.57 2.73
C VAL A 182 17.71 -12.46 3.05
N LEU A 183 17.08 -12.54 4.23
CA LEU A 183 16.21 -11.48 4.74
C LEU A 183 17.03 -10.21 4.97
N GLU A 184 16.63 -9.10 4.36
CA GLU A 184 17.32 -7.80 4.51
C GLU A 184 16.52 -6.83 5.38
N SER A 185 15.20 -6.82 5.21
CA SER A 185 14.29 -5.96 5.97
C SER A 185 12.89 -6.56 6.06
N TYR A 186 12.08 -6.02 6.96
CA TYR A 186 10.67 -6.34 7.02
C TYR A 186 9.84 -5.17 7.55
N THR A 187 8.56 -5.18 7.22
CA THR A 187 7.56 -4.22 7.69
C THR A 187 6.49 -4.95 8.47
N THR A 188 6.06 -4.41 9.60
CA THR A 188 4.88 -4.90 10.34
C THR A 188 3.76 -3.88 10.29
N TYR A 189 2.53 -4.37 10.31
CA TYR A 189 1.33 -3.56 10.13
C TYR A 189 0.40 -3.72 11.34
N THR A 190 -0.06 -2.60 11.89
CA THR A 190 -1.01 -2.57 13.00
C THR A 190 -2.29 -1.88 12.55
N TYR A 191 -3.43 -2.51 12.86
CA TYR A 191 -4.75 -2.02 12.52
C TYR A 191 -5.53 -1.68 13.80
N ASP A 192 -6.45 -0.73 13.70
CA ASP A 192 -7.39 -0.46 14.77
C ASP A 192 -8.53 -1.49 14.84
N LYS A 193 -9.42 -1.31 15.82
CA LYS A 193 -10.58 -2.19 16.03
C LYS A 193 -11.56 -2.26 14.86
N VAL A 194 -11.55 -1.28 13.94
CA VAL A 194 -12.42 -1.26 12.74
C VAL A 194 -11.66 -1.65 11.47
N GLY A 195 -10.40 -2.05 11.59
CA GLY A 195 -9.58 -2.58 10.50
C GLY A 195 -8.80 -1.54 9.69
N LYS A 196 -8.71 -0.28 10.14
CA LYS A 196 -7.87 0.74 9.47
C LYS A 196 -6.40 0.51 9.78
N LEU A 197 -5.54 0.56 8.76
CA LEU A 197 -4.10 0.53 8.95
C LEU A 197 -3.63 1.83 9.60
N ILE A 198 -3.35 1.80 10.90
CA ILE A 198 -2.97 2.98 11.68
C ILE A 198 -1.47 3.15 11.81
N LEU A 199 -0.70 2.07 11.61
CA LEU A 199 0.74 2.09 11.85
C LEU A 199 1.50 1.05 11.02
N GLU A 200 2.58 1.51 10.39
CA GLU A 200 3.59 0.70 9.73
C GLU A 200 4.93 0.88 10.44
N ARG A 201 5.67 -0.21 10.67
CA ARG A 201 7.03 -0.14 11.25
C ARG A 201 8.01 -0.86 10.36
N TYR A 202 9.13 -0.21 10.05
CA TYR A 202 10.16 -0.69 9.14
C TYR A 202 11.40 -1.11 9.91
N TYR A 203 11.81 -2.34 9.72
CA TYR A 203 12.93 -2.95 10.42
C TYR A 203 13.98 -3.46 9.44
N VAL A 204 15.24 -3.40 9.84
CA VAL A 204 16.26 -4.26 9.25
C VAL A 204 16.15 -5.68 9.81
N ALA A 205 16.79 -6.65 9.15
CA ALA A 205 16.69 -8.08 9.48
C ALA A 205 17.04 -8.46 10.94
N ASN A 206 17.87 -7.67 11.62
CA ASN A 206 18.25 -7.90 13.04
C ASN A 206 17.21 -7.35 14.05
N ASN A 207 16.01 -6.99 13.59
CA ASN A 207 14.92 -6.39 14.37
C ASN A 207 15.17 -4.96 14.88
N GLN A 208 16.20 -4.27 14.38
CA GLN A 208 16.36 -2.85 14.65
C GLN A 208 15.35 -2.02 13.83
N LEU A 209 14.59 -1.18 14.53
CA LEU A 209 13.66 -0.24 13.91
C LEU A 209 14.44 0.85 13.16
N ILE A 210 14.03 1.13 11.92
CA ILE A 210 14.57 2.19 11.08
C ILE A 210 13.70 3.45 11.23
N ASN A 211 12.41 3.30 10.96
CA ASN A 211 11.39 4.33 11.04
C ASN A 211 10.01 3.68 11.15
N TYR A 212 9.01 4.52 11.40
CA TYR A 212 7.62 4.10 11.40
C TYR A 212 6.72 5.18 10.80
N ILE A 213 5.54 4.79 10.32
CA ILE A 213 4.55 5.70 9.75
C ILE A 213 3.26 5.55 10.53
N GLN A 214 2.75 6.64 11.09
CA GLN A 214 1.41 6.69 11.69
C GLN A 214 0.42 7.32 10.71
N HIS A 215 -0.73 6.68 10.53
CA HIS A 215 -1.80 7.14 9.65
C HIS A 215 -2.99 7.63 10.45
N SER A 216 -3.44 8.84 10.14
CA SER A 216 -4.58 9.49 10.75
C SER A 216 -5.77 9.50 9.82
N PHE A 217 -6.95 9.19 10.37
CA PHE A 217 -8.18 9.08 9.62
C PHE A 217 -9.24 10.05 10.11
N THR A 218 -9.95 10.66 9.16
CA THR A 218 -11.14 11.48 9.38
C THR A 218 -12.22 11.05 8.38
N ASP A 219 -13.43 10.78 8.87
CA ASP A 219 -14.52 10.12 8.15
C ASP A 219 -14.07 8.84 7.42
N GLY A 220 -13.18 8.06 8.05
CA GLY A 220 -12.66 6.81 7.47
C GLY A 220 -11.64 6.98 6.33
N LEU A 221 -11.26 8.21 5.97
CA LEU A 221 -10.27 8.51 4.92
C LEU A 221 -8.89 8.79 5.55
N ASN A 222 -7.82 8.29 4.95
CA ASN A 222 -6.45 8.58 5.40
C ASN A 222 -6.07 10.02 5.04
N THR A 223 -6.42 10.96 5.92
CA THR A 223 -6.18 12.40 5.75
C THR A 223 -4.75 12.82 6.03
N ARG A 224 -3.98 12.02 6.78
CA ARG A 224 -2.61 12.38 7.14
C ARG A 224 -1.77 11.16 7.46
N SER A 225 -0.52 11.17 7.00
CA SER A 225 0.48 10.18 7.36
C SER A 225 1.74 10.88 7.83
N VAL A 226 2.30 10.48 8.97
CA VAL A 226 3.55 11.06 9.49
C VAL A 226 4.59 9.97 9.62
N THR A 227 5.74 10.18 8.99
CA THR A 227 6.92 9.33 9.14
C THR A 227 7.77 9.83 10.28
N PHE A 228 8.12 8.95 11.19
CA PHE A 228 8.98 9.21 12.34
C PHE A 228 10.25 8.38 12.27
N SER A 229 11.36 8.90 12.78
CA SER A 229 12.58 8.12 13.02
C SER A 229 12.32 7.02 14.06
N ALA A 230 13.26 6.08 14.20
CA ALA A 230 13.20 5.09 15.27
C ALA A 230 13.17 5.70 16.70
N THR A 231 13.62 6.95 16.86
CA THR A 231 13.61 7.67 18.15
C THR A 231 12.36 8.53 18.35
N GLY A 232 11.46 8.59 17.36
CA GLY A 232 10.22 9.36 17.42
C GLY A 232 10.31 10.81 16.93
N GLU A 233 11.41 11.22 16.31
CA GLU A 233 11.49 12.51 15.62
C GLU A 233 10.61 12.47 14.37
N ALA A 234 9.70 13.44 14.23
CA ALA A 234 8.86 13.54 13.04
C ALA A 234 9.71 14.00 11.85
N LEU A 235 9.86 13.14 10.84
CA LEU A 235 10.71 13.39 9.68
C LEU A 235 9.94 14.03 8.54
N ARG A 236 8.71 13.55 8.32
CA ARG A 236 7.90 13.91 7.15
C ARG A 236 6.43 13.80 7.46
N LYS A 237 5.65 14.73 6.92
CA LYS A 237 4.18 14.73 7.01
C LYS A 237 3.60 14.73 5.60
N VAL A 238 2.62 13.88 5.36
CA VAL A 238 1.79 13.85 4.15
C VAL A 238 0.36 14.18 4.54
N ILE A 239 -0.27 15.10 3.82
CA ILE A 239 -1.69 15.47 3.97
C ILE A 239 -2.42 15.11 2.68
N ASN A 240 -3.57 14.47 2.82
CA ASN A 240 -4.42 14.06 1.72
C ASN A 240 -5.76 14.79 1.80
N THR A 241 -6.20 15.34 0.68
CA THR A 241 -7.50 16.00 0.53
C THR A 241 -8.37 15.21 -0.44
N TYR A 242 -9.63 15.05 -0.08
CA TYR A 242 -10.61 14.28 -0.83
C TYR A 242 -11.77 15.16 -1.28
N ASP A 243 -12.38 14.82 -2.42
CA ASP A 243 -13.64 15.44 -2.86
C ASP A 243 -14.86 14.81 -2.15
N SER A 244 -16.06 15.29 -2.47
CA SER A 244 -17.32 14.76 -1.93
C SER A 244 -17.64 13.32 -2.36
N ASN A 245 -16.95 12.80 -3.37
CA ASN A 245 -17.05 11.43 -3.84
C ASN A 245 -15.93 10.55 -3.23
N TYR A 246 -15.18 11.07 -2.26
CA TYR A 246 -14.08 10.40 -1.58
C TYR A 246 -12.89 10.09 -2.49
N ASN A 247 -12.77 10.77 -3.64
CA ASN A 247 -11.60 10.66 -4.50
C ASN A 247 -10.46 11.49 -3.91
N LEU A 248 -9.25 10.93 -3.89
CA LEU A 248 -8.05 11.69 -3.50
C LEU A 248 -7.76 12.73 -4.58
N ILE A 249 -8.00 14.01 -4.30
CA ILE A 249 -7.79 15.10 -5.28
C ILE A 249 -6.46 15.81 -5.09
N ARG A 250 -5.85 15.70 -3.90
CA ARG A 250 -4.58 16.35 -3.60
C ARG A 250 -3.81 15.60 -2.52
N SER A 251 -2.50 15.45 -2.72
CA SER A 251 -1.56 14.94 -1.71
C SER A 251 -0.37 15.89 -1.60
N GLU A 252 -0.03 16.28 -0.38
CA GLU A 252 1.03 17.24 -0.08
C GLU A 252 1.98 16.63 0.93
N SER A 253 3.29 16.64 0.64
CA SER A 253 4.29 16.32 1.66
C SER A 253 5.11 17.52 2.08
N LYS A 254 5.40 17.56 3.38
CA LYS A 254 6.31 18.48 4.01
C LYS A 254 7.40 17.71 4.75
N GLU A 255 8.64 17.97 4.42
CA GLU A 255 9.80 17.53 5.19
C GLU A 255 9.92 18.39 6.45
N LEU A 256 10.03 17.74 7.60
CA LEU A 256 9.99 18.39 8.91
C LEU A 256 11.39 18.59 9.52
N VAL A 257 12.41 18.03 8.88
CA VAL A 257 13.81 18.09 9.31
C VAL A 257 14.68 18.71 8.23
N SER A 258 15.62 19.56 8.63
CA SER A 258 16.50 20.31 7.71
C SER A 258 17.52 19.44 6.98
N TYR A 259 17.77 18.23 7.48
CA TYR A 259 18.72 17.27 6.91
C TYR A 259 18.04 16.28 5.95
N SER A 260 16.74 16.43 5.67
CA SER A 260 16.07 15.61 4.66
C SER A 260 16.65 15.91 3.27
N SER A 261 16.97 14.86 2.52
CA SER A 261 17.34 14.96 1.11
C SER A 261 16.12 14.95 0.17
N ARG A 262 14.92 14.74 0.72
CA ARG A 262 13.67 14.76 -0.04
C ARG A 262 13.19 16.20 -0.18
N SER A 263 12.46 16.45 -1.25
CA SER A 263 11.77 17.74 -1.44
C SER A 263 10.32 17.62 -1.05
N ASP A 264 9.76 18.73 -0.57
CA ASP A 264 8.31 18.90 -0.49
C ASP A 264 7.70 18.66 -1.87
N PHE A 265 6.54 18.01 -1.90
CA PHE A 265 5.82 17.80 -3.14
C PHE A 265 4.34 18.10 -2.96
N THR A 266 3.69 18.52 -4.04
CA THR A 266 2.25 18.56 -4.16
C THR A 266 1.86 17.81 -5.42
N ALA A 267 0.98 16.84 -5.28
CA ALA A 267 0.34 16.14 -6.38
C ALA A 267 -1.15 16.49 -6.39
N GLN A 268 -1.66 16.84 -7.56
CA GLN A 268 -3.09 16.98 -7.82
C GLN A 268 -3.52 15.83 -8.73
N TYR A 269 -4.69 15.27 -8.43
CA TYR A 269 -5.21 14.08 -9.06
C TYR A 269 -6.47 14.46 -9.82
N GLU A 270 -6.48 14.19 -11.12
CA GLU A 270 -7.62 14.44 -11.98
C GLU A 270 -8.23 13.13 -12.45
N TYR A 271 -9.55 13.04 -12.43
CA TYR A 271 -10.31 11.84 -12.78
C TYR A 271 -11.11 12.06 -14.09
N GLU A 272 -11.50 10.97 -14.76
CA GLU A 272 -12.38 10.96 -15.95
C GLU A 272 -13.81 11.42 -15.66
#